data_AF-B9SZC5-F1
#
_entry.id   AF-B9SZC5-F1
#
_cell.length_a   1.000
_cell.length_b   1.000
_cell.length_c   1.000
_cell.angle_alpha   90.00
_cell.angle_beta   90.00
_cell.angle_gamma   90.00
#
_symmetry.space_group_name_H-M   'P 1'
#
loop_
_entity.id
_entity.type
_entity.pdbx_description
1 polymer ?
#
loop_
_entity_poly.entity_id
_entity_poly.type
_entity_poly.pdbx_seq_one_letter_code
_entity_poly.pdbx_strand_id
1 'polypeptide(L)'
;MRRVSYRLLAYAKTVIFSIILAAAIIFIFSADCFIYKEEYKRIVGVSEIHTFETTIRSSFGGFGWHSTRENIDEVRIDELNSLVAPFNVTEEERIIWFKRKLPGLEIFKSNELTRQFHSRVLEFFDQKCDVQFFMTWISPVSSFGRREFLAMDSLFKVHPNGCLMILSGTMDSIQGYRILKPLVDVGFKVAAVTPDLQFLFKNTPAEIWLQEMMSGNKDPGEIPLSQNLSNLIRLAVIYKYGGIYIDTDFIFLKSFKGLRNSIGAQSIDAVSRNWTRLNNAVLVFDKNHPLMYKFIEEFAATFDGNKWGHNGPYLVSRVVARVAGRPEYNNFTVLPPKAFYPVDWNRIGGFFKKPEDQAASRWVKAKLLQLSGETYGLHLWNKQSCRIRIEEGSVMAGLISDHCVICEYDYSS
;
A
#
# COMPACT_ATOMS: atom_id res chain seq x y z
N MET A 1 9.40 -47.27 38.32
CA MET A 1 9.77 -45.85 38.53
C MET A 1 11.23 -45.69 38.11
N ARG A 2 11.70 -44.83 37.21
CA ARG A 2 11.30 -43.48 36.82
C ARG A 2 11.44 -43.32 35.28
N ARG A 3 10.30 -43.23 34.59
CA ARG A 3 10.20 -42.94 33.13
C ARG A 3 9.77 -41.48 32.90
N VAL A 4 10.26 -40.55 33.74
CA VAL A 4 9.76 -39.17 33.83
C VAL A 4 10.77 -38.11 33.33
N SER A 5 12.01 -38.46 32.99
CA SER A 5 13.03 -37.44 32.72
C SER A 5 13.02 -36.86 31.28
N TYR A 6 12.61 -37.60 30.24
CA TYR A 6 12.76 -37.15 28.86
C TYR A 6 11.68 -36.16 28.37
N ARG A 7 10.42 -36.29 28.84
CA ARG A 7 9.32 -35.40 28.40
C ARG A 7 9.45 -33.99 28.96
N LEU A 8 9.89 -33.85 30.22
CA LEU A 8 10.14 -32.56 30.86
C LEU A 8 11.30 -31.79 30.21
N LEU A 9 12.38 -32.50 29.82
CA LEU A 9 13.51 -31.92 29.09
C LEU A 9 13.14 -31.49 27.66
N ALA A 10 12.30 -32.26 26.96
CA ALA A 10 11.81 -31.88 25.64
C ALA A 10 10.87 -30.66 25.69
N TYR A 11 10.00 -30.60 26.70
CA TYR A 11 9.07 -29.49 26.93
C TYR A 11 9.82 -28.21 27.31
N ALA A 12 10.81 -28.30 28.22
CA ALA A 12 11.67 -27.17 28.56
C ALA A 12 12.44 -26.63 27.34
N LYS A 13 12.96 -27.51 26.47
CA LYS A 13 13.65 -27.10 25.24
C LYS A 13 12.72 -26.42 24.23
N THR A 14 11.47 -26.88 24.10
CA THR A 14 10.48 -26.25 23.20
C THR A 14 10.02 -24.90 23.74
N VAL A 15 9.79 -24.77 25.06
CA VAL A 15 9.44 -23.49 25.69
C VAL A 15 10.59 -22.49 25.59
N ILE A 16 11.83 -22.91 25.84
CA ILE A 16 13.01 -22.04 25.68
C ILE A 16 13.18 -21.60 24.22
N PHE A 17 13.01 -22.51 23.25
CA PHE A 17 13.08 -22.16 21.83
C PHE A 17 11.96 -21.20 21.42
N SER A 18 10.74 -21.39 21.92
CA SER A 18 9.61 -20.47 21.69
C SER A 18 9.83 -19.10 22.34
N ILE A 19 10.42 -19.03 23.53
CA ILE A 19 10.76 -17.76 24.19
C ILE A 19 11.89 -17.06 23.44
N ILE A 20 12.92 -17.78 22.98
CA ILE A 20 14.01 -17.20 22.17
C ILE A 20 13.46 -16.71 20.81
N LEU A 21 12.56 -17.46 20.17
CA LEU A 21 11.93 -17.05 18.91
C LEU A 21 11.03 -15.83 19.12
N ALA A 22 10.24 -15.80 20.20
CA ALA A 22 9.41 -14.64 20.55
C ALA A 22 10.28 -13.42 20.90
N ALA A 23 11.36 -13.61 21.64
CA ALA A 23 12.32 -12.54 21.97
C ALA A 23 13.07 -12.06 20.72
N ALA A 24 13.43 -12.94 19.79
CA ALA A 24 14.04 -12.57 18.51
C ALA A 24 13.05 -11.82 17.61
N ILE A 25 11.77 -12.22 17.59
CA ILE A 25 10.71 -11.52 16.86
C ILE A 25 10.46 -10.14 17.48
N ILE A 26 10.39 -10.03 18.81
CA ILE A 26 10.27 -8.75 19.54
C ILE A 26 11.51 -7.89 19.29
N PHE A 27 12.71 -8.49 19.28
CA PHE A 27 13.95 -7.77 18.99
C PHE A 27 13.98 -7.25 17.54
N ILE A 28 13.53 -8.05 16.56
CA ILE A 28 13.36 -7.61 15.16
C ILE A 28 12.35 -6.47 15.07
N PHE A 29 11.19 -6.56 15.73
CA PHE A 29 10.19 -5.49 15.73
C PHE A 29 10.68 -4.20 16.43
N SER A 30 11.38 -4.34 17.56
CA SER A 30 11.93 -3.20 18.29
C SER A 30 13.12 -2.55 17.57
N ALA A 31 13.95 -3.36 16.89
CA ALA A 31 15.02 -2.89 16.03
C ALA A 31 14.47 -2.22 14.76
N ASP A 32 13.41 -2.74 14.16
CA ASP A 32 12.74 -2.13 13.01
C ASP A 32 12.13 -0.76 13.37
N CYS A 33 11.57 -0.60 14.57
CA CYS A 33 11.11 0.69 15.08
C CYS A 33 12.25 1.67 15.39
N PHE A 34 13.39 1.18 15.90
CA PHE A 34 14.55 2.01 16.20
C PHE A 34 15.29 2.45 14.93
N ILE A 35 15.43 1.54 13.95
CA ILE A 35 16.04 1.80 12.65
C ILE A 35 15.15 2.73 11.82
N TYR A 36 13.81 2.59 11.87
CA TYR A 36 12.89 3.54 11.23
C TYR A 36 13.12 4.98 11.74
N LYS A 37 13.42 5.16 13.03
CA LYS A 37 13.68 6.47 13.64
C LYS A 37 15.10 7.02 13.36
N GLU A 38 16.12 6.16 13.34
CA GLU A 38 17.50 6.56 12.98
C GLU A 38 17.68 6.86 11.48
N GLU A 39 17.03 6.09 10.62
CA GLU A 39 17.13 6.23 9.17
C GLU A 39 16.34 7.44 8.65
N TYR A 40 15.20 7.77 9.27
CA TYR A 40 14.50 9.04 9.02
C TYR A 40 15.40 10.25 9.30
N LYS A 41 16.21 10.22 10.36
CA LYS A 41 17.20 11.27 10.64
C LYS A 41 18.36 11.29 9.62
N ARG A 42 18.73 10.15 9.01
CA ARG A 42 19.76 10.10 7.95
C ARG A 42 19.25 10.52 6.59
N ILE A 43 18.00 10.20 6.21
CA ILE A 43 17.39 10.66 4.95
C ILE A 43 17.26 12.20 4.94
N VAL A 44 17.04 12.80 6.11
CA VAL A 44 17.04 14.26 6.32
C VAL A 44 18.45 14.86 6.25
N GLY A 45 19.51 14.06 6.32
CA GLY A 45 20.90 14.49 6.28
C GLY A 45 21.71 13.85 5.16
N VAL A 46 21.88 14.61 4.06
CA VAL A 46 23.00 14.55 3.09
C VAL A 46 22.79 13.80 1.75
N SER A 47 22.74 14.63 0.68
CA SER A 47 23.45 14.49 -0.61
C SER A 47 23.12 13.39 -1.64
N GLU A 48 21.89 13.34 -2.16
CA GLU A 48 21.66 12.77 -3.51
C GLU A 48 20.82 13.66 -4.44
N ILE A 49 20.35 14.82 -3.95
CA ILE A 49 19.61 15.80 -4.77
C ILE A 49 20.53 16.48 -5.80
N HIS A 50 21.84 16.59 -5.51
CA HIS A 50 22.76 17.36 -6.35
C HIS A 50 23.05 16.70 -7.72
N THR A 51 23.04 15.37 -7.80
CA THR A 51 23.36 14.68 -9.06
C THR A 51 22.23 14.78 -10.09
N PHE A 52 20.98 14.80 -9.63
CA PHE A 52 19.80 15.00 -10.50
C PHE A 52 19.64 16.47 -10.94
N GLU A 53 19.98 17.43 -10.07
CA GLU A 53 20.01 18.85 -10.44
C GLU A 53 21.10 19.19 -11.46
N THR A 54 22.26 18.51 -11.44
CA THR A 54 23.39 18.85 -12.31
C THR A 54 23.12 18.45 -13.77
N THR A 55 22.45 17.33 -14.01
CA THR A 55 22.03 16.89 -15.36
C THR A 55 20.96 17.79 -15.97
N ILE A 56 20.14 18.45 -15.15
CA ILE A 56 19.08 19.36 -15.60
C ILE A 56 19.58 20.82 -15.73
N ARG A 57 20.55 21.24 -14.88
CA ARG A 57 21.14 22.58 -14.93
C ARG A 57 21.94 22.87 -16.21
N SER A 58 22.47 21.85 -16.89
CA SER A 58 23.16 22.06 -18.18
C SER A 58 22.21 22.42 -19.33
N SER A 59 20.89 22.27 -19.14
CA SER A 59 19.88 22.51 -20.18
C SER A 59 19.05 23.79 -20.01
N PHE A 60 19.10 24.46 -18.86
CA PHE A 60 18.29 25.67 -18.64
C PHE A 60 19.05 26.71 -17.82
N GLY A 61 19.56 27.72 -18.52
CA GLY A 61 20.08 28.93 -17.90
C GLY A 61 18.97 29.76 -17.26
N GLY A 62 19.21 30.12 -15.99
CA GLY A 62 18.74 31.35 -15.34
C GLY A 62 17.24 31.50 -15.08
N PHE A 63 16.78 31.14 -13.88
CA PHE A 63 15.77 31.91 -13.15
C PHE A 63 15.87 31.59 -11.65
N GLY A 64 16.27 32.59 -10.85
CA GLY A 64 16.38 32.48 -9.40
C GLY A 64 15.02 32.60 -8.72
N TRP A 65 14.71 31.65 -7.83
CA TRP A 65 13.60 31.73 -6.89
C TRP A 65 14.03 31.09 -5.56
N HIS A 66 14.24 31.91 -4.53
CA HIS A 66 14.55 31.49 -3.16
C HIS A 66 13.33 31.69 -2.23
N SER A 67 13.22 30.81 -1.23
CA SER A 67 12.62 30.98 0.11
C SER A 67 11.19 30.47 0.42
N THR A 68 10.36 30.00 -0.51
CA THR A 68 9.01 29.46 -0.16
C THR A 68 8.90 27.93 -0.11
N ARG A 69 9.92 27.22 -0.62
CA ARG A 69 9.88 25.75 -0.79
C ARG A 69 10.16 24.97 0.50
N GLU A 70 11.10 25.45 1.33
CA GLU A 70 11.50 24.77 2.57
C GLU A 70 10.31 24.66 3.56
N ASN A 71 9.51 25.72 3.70
CA ASN A 71 8.38 25.75 4.63
C ASN A 71 7.24 24.77 4.29
N ILE A 72 6.95 24.49 3.01
CA ILE A 72 5.84 23.60 2.63
C ILE A 72 6.23 22.13 2.79
N ASP A 73 7.49 21.79 2.46
CA ASP A 73 8.00 20.44 2.60
C ASP A 73 8.24 20.08 4.08
N GLU A 74 8.71 21.01 4.93
CA GLU A 74 8.81 20.82 6.39
C GLU A 74 7.45 20.56 7.05
N VAL A 75 6.40 21.33 6.69
CA VAL A 75 5.05 21.16 7.26
C VAL A 75 4.46 19.77 6.97
N ARG A 76 4.69 19.22 5.76
CA ARG A 76 4.19 17.89 5.36
C ARG A 76 4.97 16.74 6.00
N ILE A 77 6.26 16.96 6.27
CA ILE A 77 7.14 16.03 6.97
C ILE A 77 6.75 15.91 8.46
N ASP A 78 6.40 17.03 9.09
CA ASP A 78 5.86 17.07 10.46
C ASP A 78 4.46 16.45 10.58
N GLU A 79 3.64 16.55 9.54
CA GLU A 79 2.32 15.91 9.48
C GLU A 79 2.42 14.37 9.53
N LEU A 80 3.41 13.77 8.83
CA LEU A 80 3.60 12.31 8.86
C LEU A 80 4.12 11.81 10.21
N ASN A 81 5.05 12.53 10.84
CA ASN A 81 5.48 12.24 12.22
C ASN A 81 4.30 12.30 13.21
N SER A 82 3.26 13.07 12.87
CA SER A 82 2.05 13.22 13.66
C SER A 82 1.03 12.09 13.43
N LEU A 83 1.27 11.17 12.49
CA LEU A 83 0.45 9.98 12.22
C LEU A 83 1.04 8.67 12.76
N VAL A 84 2.20 8.73 13.43
CA VAL A 84 2.84 7.58 14.07
C VAL A 84 2.83 7.79 15.59
N ALA A 85 2.13 6.91 16.31
CA ALA A 85 2.06 7.00 17.75
C ALA A 85 3.43 6.75 18.41
N PRO A 86 3.68 7.32 19.60
CA PRO A 86 4.85 6.99 20.40
C PRO A 86 4.90 5.50 20.73
N PHE A 87 6.10 4.92 20.79
CA PHE A 87 6.28 3.52 21.14
C PHE A 87 6.14 3.29 22.65
N ASN A 88 5.59 2.12 23.01
CA ASN A 88 5.54 1.62 24.39
C ASN A 88 4.87 2.59 25.38
N VAL A 89 3.78 3.23 24.94
CA VAL A 89 2.91 4.08 25.76
C VAL A 89 1.55 3.40 25.95
N THR A 90 0.89 3.74 27.04
CA THR A 90 -0.48 3.30 27.34
C THR A 90 -1.49 3.83 26.32
N GLU A 91 -2.68 3.22 26.28
CA GLU A 91 -3.78 3.70 25.43
C GLU A 91 -4.17 5.15 25.78
N GLU A 92 -4.26 5.47 27.07
CA GLU A 92 -4.60 6.81 27.55
C GLU A 92 -3.55 7.85 27.11
N GLU A 93 -2.27 7.54 27.25
CA GLU A 93 -1.18 8.41 26.80
C GLU A 93 -1.21 8.63 25.28
N ARG A 94 -1.52 7.58 24.51
CA ARG A 94 -1.62 7.65 23.05
C ARG A 94 -2.82 8.49 22.61
N ILE A 95 -3.95 8.38 23.29
CA ILE A 95 -5.13 9.23 23.06
C ILE A 95 -4.78 10.70 23.35
N ILE A 96 -4.12 11.00 24.48
CA ILE A 96 -3.68 12.36 24.82
C ILE A 96 -2.73 12.92 23.76
N TRP A 97 -1.74 12.12 23.35
CA TRP A 97 -0.82 12.48 22.27
C TRP A 97 -1.59 12.77 20.97
N PHE A 98 -2.49 11.88 20.56
CA PHE A 98 -3.24 12.01 19.32
C PHE A 98 -4.09 13.27 19.32
N LYS A 99 -4.81 13.53 20.42
CA LYS A 99 -5.62 14.73 20.61
C LYS A 99 -4.81 16.03 20.47
N ARG A 100 -3.54 16.04 20.91
CA ARG A 100 -2.63 17.18 20.73
C ARG A 100 -2.18 17.36 19.28
N LYS A 101 -2.02 16.26 18.54
CA LYS A 101 -1.57 16.26 17.14
C LYS A 101 -2.69 16.53 16.14
N LEU A 102 -3.93 16.16 16.48
CA LEU A 102 -5.10 16.24 15.63
C LEU A 102 -5.31 17.60 14.93
N PRO A 103 -5.11 18.77 15.58
CA PRO A 103 -5.27 20.07 14.91
C PRO A 103 -4.29 20.31 13.76
N GLY A 104 -3.17 19.58 13.69
CA GLY A 104 -2.16 19.68 12.62
C GLY A 104 -2.35 18.66 11.50
N LEU A 105 -3.33 17.76 11.59
CA LEU A 105 -3.56 16.72 10.58
C LEU A 105 -4.48 17.25 9.47
N GLU A 106 -3.91 17.68 8.35
CA GLU A 106 -4.63 18.23 7.20
C GLU A 106 -5.53 17.19 6.54
N ILE A 107 -5.15 15.91 6.59
CA ILE A 107 -5.97 14.81 6.05
C ILE A 107 -7.39 14.72 6.64
N PHE A 108 -7.62 15.25 7.85
CA PHE A 108 -8.94 15.30 8.48
C PHE A 108 -9.69 16.62 8.24
N LYS A 109 -9.05 17.62 7.65
CA LYS A 109 -9.62 18.95 7.44
C LYS A 109 -10.28 19.05 6.08
N SER A 110 -11.33 19.86 6.02
CA SER A 110 -11.87 20.31 4.74
C SER A 110 -11.12 21.56 4.28
N ASN A 111 -10.64 21.56 3.03
CA ASN A 111 -10.04 22.71 2.38
C ASN A 111 -10.65 22.91 0.97
N GLU A 112 -10.06 23.77 0.15
CA GLU A 112 -10.55 24.00 -1.22
C GLU A 112 -10.45 22.74 -2.10
N LEU A 113 -9.32 22.01 -2.02
CA LEU A 113 -9.09 20.80 -2.81
C LEU A 113 -10.06 19.68 -2.44
N THR A 114 -10.28 19.44 -1.14
CA THR A 114 -11.22 18.41 -0.67
C THR A 114 -12.65 18.71 -1.13
N ARG A 115 -13.09 19.98 -1.09
CA ARG A 115 -14.45 20.35 -1.54
C ARG A 115 -14.67 20.09 -3.04
N GLN A 116 -13.61 20.06 -3.83
CA GLN A 116 -13.64 19.74 -5.26
C GLN A 116 -13.42 18.23 -5.53
N PHE A 117 -13.19 17.41 -4.51
CA PHE A 117 -12.86 15.99 -4.67
C PHE A 117 -13.87 15.25 -5.54
N HIS A 118 -15.16 15.36 -5.20
CA HIS A 118 -16.20 14.63 -5.92
C HIS A 118 -16.30 15.04 -7.39
N SER A 119 -16.31 16.35 -7.68
CA SER A 119 -16.39 16.85 -9.05
C SER A 119 -15.16 16.46 -9.87
N ARG A 120 -13.95 16.52 -9.29
CA ARG A 120 -12.71 16.09 -9.94
C ARG A 120 -12.70 14.59 -10.25
N VAL A 121 -13.27 13.76 -9.37
CA VAL A 121 -13.42 12.32 -9.65
C VAL A 121 -14.34 12.09 -10.83
N LEU A 122 -15.52 12.75 -10.85
CA LEU A 122 -16.47 12.61 -11.94
C LEU A 122 -15.87 13.10 -13.27
N GLU A 123 -15.31 14.31 -13.30
CA GLU A 123 -14.70 14.89 -14.50
C GLU A 123 -13.55 14.03 -15.04
N PHE A 124 -12.71 13.50 -14.15
CA PHE A 124 -11.61 12.64 -14.55
C PHE A 124 -12.11 11.34 -15.19
N PHE A 125 -13.17 10.71 -14.67
CA PHE A 125 -13.66 9.44 -15.20
C PHE A 125 -14.79 9.55 -16.24
N ASP A 126 -15.29 10.74 -16.55
CA ASP A 126 -16.36 10.99 -17.54
C ASP A 126 -15.93 10.67 -18.98
N GLN A 127 -14.64 10.68 -19.27
CA GLN A 127 -14.12 10.33 -20.60
C GLN A 127 -13.90 8.81 -20.75
N LYS A 128 -13.68 8.34 -21.99
CA LYS A 128 -13.47 6.92 -22.35
C LYS A 128 -12.30 6.27 -21.59
N CYS A 129 -12.58 5.73 -20.40
CA CYS A 129 -11.67 4.88 -19.63
C CYS A 129 -12.08 3.42 -19.85
N ASP A 130 -11.19 2.58 -20.38
CA ASP A 130 -11.48 1.15 -20.53
C ASP A 130 -11.59 0.46 -19.16
N VAL A 131 -10.80 0.92 -18.19
CA VAL A 131 -10.78 0.47 -16.80
C VAL A 131 -10.43 1.66 -15.89
N GLN A 132 -11.09 1.75 -14.74
CA GLN A 132 -10.91 2.81 -13.75
C GLN A 132 -10.17 2.27 -12.53
N PHE A 133 -9.01 2.85 -12.23
CA PHE A 133 -8.14 2.47 -11.12
C PHE A 133 -8.06 3.58 -10.08
N PHE A 134 -8.01 3.15 -8.82
CA PHE A 134 -7.71 3.97 -7.66
C PHE A 134 -6.48 3.43 -6.95
N MET A 135 -5.60 4.34 -6.54
CA MET A 135 -4.49 4.09 -5.61
C MET A 135 -4.62 5.04 -4.42
N THR A 136 -3.88 4.79 -3.34
CA THR A 136 -3.79 5.73 -2.21
C THR A 136 -2.33 5.97 -1.86
N TRP A 137 -1.97 7.24 -1.71
CA TRP A 137 -0.65 7.66 -1.26
C TRP A 137 -0.79 8.74 -0.19
N ILE A 138 -0.57 8.38 1.07
CA ILE A 138 -0.66 9.31 2.22
C ILE A 138 0.73 9.80 2.65
N SER A 139 1.80 9.11 2.25
CA SER A 139 3.17 9.49 2.57
C SER A 139 3.60 10.79 1.87
N PRO A 140 4.69 11.46 2.32
CA PRO A 140 5.25 12.61 1.64
C PRO A 140 5.51 12.35 0.16
N VAL A 141 5.31 13.38 -0.66
CA VAL A 141 5.54 13.28 -2.12
C VAL A 141 7.00 12.94 -2.44
N SER A 142 7.95 13.39 -1.61
CA SER A 142 9.38 13.07 -1.72
C SER A 142 9.70 11.58 -1.54
N SER A 143 8.82 10.82 -0.89
CA SER A 143 8.97 9.37 -0.72
C SER A 143 8.35 8.55 -1.86
N PHE A 144 7.66 9.20 -2.80
CA PHE A 144 7.14 8.51 -3.99
C PHE A 144 8.31 8.32 -4.96
N GLY A 145 8.97 7.18 -4.84
CA GLY A 145 10.25 6.92 -5.48
C GLY A 145 10.14 6.28 -6.87
N ARG A 146 11.30 5.90 -7.40
CA ARG A 146 11.40 5.18 -8.67
C ARG A 146 10.58 3.90 -8.68
N ARG A 147 10.49 3.17 -7.57
CA ARG A 147 9.78 1.90 -7.48
C ARG A 147 8.27 2.06 -7.59
N GLU A 148 7.70 3.03 -6.88
CA GLU A 148 6.28 3.36 -6.96
C GLU A 148 5.93 3.88 -8.36
N PHE A 149 6.82 4.69 -8.96
CA PHE A 149 6.67 5.13 -10.34
C PHE A 149 6.69 3.95 -11.32
N LEU A 150 7.64 3.00 -11.18
CA LEU A 150 7.72 1.78 -11.98
C LEU A 150 6.44 0.93 -11.88
N ALA A 151 5.94 0.74 -10.67
CA ALA A 151 4.71 -0.01 -10.45
C ALA A 151 3.51 0.66 -11.15
N MET A 152 3.39 1.98 -11.00
CA MET A 152 2.40 2.78 -11.70
C MET A 152 2.55 2.73 -13.23
N ASP A 153 3.77 2.86 -13.75
CA ASP A 153 4.07 2.82 -15.18
C ASP A 153 3.68 1.48 -15.81
N SER A 154 3.95 0.37 -15.12
CA SER A 154 3.58 -0.98 -15.59
C SER A 154 2.08 -1.16 -15.83
N LEU A 155 1.21 -0.38 -15.16
CA LEU A 155 -0.23 -0.37 -15.41
C LEU A 155 -0.51 -0.01 -16.87
N PHE A 156 0.14 1.03 -17.37
CA PHE A 156 -0.13 1.59 -18.69
C PHE A 156 0.39 0.72 -19.83
N LYS A 157 1.31 -0.21 -19.54
CA LYS A 157 1.70 -1.27 -20.49
C LYS A 157 0.52 -2.15 -20.89
N VAL A 158 -0.29 -2.54 -19.92
CA VAL A 158 -1.42 -3.48 -20.10
C VAL A 158 -2.78 -2.77 -20.18
N HIS A 159 -2.82 -1.49 -19.85
CA HIS A 159 -3.98 -0.61 -19.94
C HIS A 159 -3.61 0.76 -20.53
N PRO A 160 -3.27 0.85 -21.83
CA PRO A 160 -2.91 2.12 -22.46
C PRO A 160 -4.05 3.15 -22.44
N ASN A 161 -5.31 2.70 -22.42
CA ASN A 161 -6.50 3.54 -22.26
C ASN A 161 -7.13 3.44 -20.85
N GLY A 162 -6.36 2.95 -19.87
CA GLY A 162 -6.76 2.91 -18.47
C GLY A 162 -6.69 4.29 -17.84
N CYS A 163 -7.47 4.51 -16.79
CA CYS A 163 -7.46 5.75 -16.02
C CYS A 163 -7.06 5.46 -14.58
N LEU A 164 -6.01 6.12 -14.10
CA LEU A 164 -5.51 5.98 -12.73
C LEU A 164 -5.70 7.27 -11.94
N MET A 165 -6.44 7.19 -10.84
CA MET A 165 -6.54 8.26 -9.86
C MET A 165 -5.81 7.87 -8.56
N ILE A 166 -4.83 8.68 -8.16
CA ILE A 166 -4.12 8.52 -6.89
C ILE A 166 -4.78 9.43 -5.84
N LEU A 167 -5.39 8.82 -4.83
CA LEU A 167 -5.96 9.54 -3.69
C LEU A 167 -4.83 9.99 -2.76
N SER A 168 -4.44 11.25 -2.86
CA SER A 168 -3.27 11.79 -2.17
C SER A 168 -3.30 13.31 -2.05
N GLY A 169 -3.33 13.83 -0.82
CA GLY A 169 -3.12 15.26 -0.58
C GLY A 169 -1.66 15.70 -0.78
N THR A 170 -0.71 14.77 -0.61
CA THR A 170 0.71 15.08 -0.80
C THR A 170 1.08 15.19 -2.28
N MET A 171 0.54 14.32 -3.12
CA MET A 171 0.76 14.34 -4.57
C MET A 171 -0.16 15.29 -5.35
N ASP A 172 -1.28 15.74 -4.77
CA ASP A 172 -2.10 16.82 -5.33
C ASP A 172 -1.40 18.18 -5.11
N SER A 173 -0.24 18.32 -5.76
CA SER A 173 0.74 19.41 -5.60
C SER A 173 1.57 19.57 -6.88
N ILE A 174 2.34 20.67 -6.98
CA ILE A 174 3.25 20.90 -8.11
C ILE A 174 4.30 19.78 -8.22
N GLN A 175 4.85 19.33 -7.09
CA GLN A 175 5.81 18.23 -7.05
C GLN A 175 5.19 16.92 -7.55
N GLY A 176 3.98 16.57 -7.07
CA GLY A 176 3.30 15.38 -7.53
C GLY A 176 2.93 15.45 -9.02
N TYR A 177 2.50 16.62 -9.49
CA TYR A 177 2.30 16.86 -10.93
C TYR A 177 3.59 16.62 -11.73
N ARG A 178 4.75 17.10 -11.26
CA ARG A 178 6.04 16.84 -11.93
C ARG A 178 6.40 15.36 -11.98
N ILE A 179 6.10 14.60 -10.93
CA ILE A 179 6.28 13.13 -10.92
C ILE A 179 5.38 12.48 -11.97
N LEU A 180 4.12 12.90 -12.07
CA LEU A 180 3.16 12.30 -13.01
C LEU A 180 3.30 12.80 -14.46
N LYS A 181 3.90 13.98 -14.65
CA LYS A 181 4.01 14.67 -15.95
C LYS A 181 4.57 13.77 -17.07
N PRO A 182 5.62 12.96 -16.88
CA PRO A 182 6.13 12.10 -17.94
C PRO A 182 5.08 11.14 -18.51
N LEU A 183 4.20 10.60 -17.67
CA LEU A 183 3.09 9.73 -18.10
C LEU A 183 2.01 10.53 -18.84
N VAL A 184 1.67 11.72 -18.32
CA VAL A 184 0.69 12.61 -18.93
C VAL A 184 1.15 13.10 -20.31
N ASP A 185 2.43 13.42 -20.46
CA ASP A 185 3.02 13.92 -21.71
C ASP A 185 2.94 12.89 -22.85
N VAL A 186 3.00 11.60 -22.53
CA VAL A 186 2.83 10.51 -23.51
C VAL A 186 1.36 10.09 -23.69
N GLY A 187 0.43 10.81 -23.07
CA GLY A 187 -1.02 10.63 -23.26
C GLY A 187 -1.69 9.68 -22.27
N PHE A 188 -0.97 9.18 -21.25
CA PHE A 188 -1.60 8.36 -20.21
C PHE A 188 -2.45 9.19 -19.27
N LYS A 189 -3.57 8.60 -18.84
CA LYS A 189 -4.54 9.26 -17.98
C LYS A 189 -4.27 8.93 -16.52
N VAL A 190 -3.46 9.77 -15.89
CA VAL A 190 -3.11 9.69 -14.46
C VAL A 190 -3.27 11.04 -13.78
N ALA A 191 -3.84 11.06 -12.58
CA ALA A 191 -3.92 12.27 -11.76
C ALA A 191 -3.88 11.93 -10.26
N ALA A 192 -3.34 12.84 -9.46
CA ALA A 192 -3.50 12.82 -8.01
C ALA A 192 -4.60 13.80 -7.58
N VAL A 193 -5.41 13.39 -6.60
CA VAL A 193 -6.51 14.21 -6.06
C VAL A 193 -6.54 14.06 -4.54
N THR A 194 -6.63 15.18 -3.81
CA THR A 194 -6.82 15.19 -2.35
C THR A 194 -8.19 14.59 -2.00
N PRO A 195 -8.26 13.46 -1.26
CA PRO A 195 -9.53 12.85 -0.90
C PRO A 195 -10.28 13.68 0.16
N ASP A 196 -11.59 13.82 0.00
CA ASP A 196 -12.47 14.32 1.06
C ASP A 196 -12.98 13.15 1.89
N LEU A 197 -12.41 12.95 3.08
CA LEU A 197 -12.79 11.86 3.98
C LEU A 197 -14.23 11.98 4.49
N GLN A 198 -14.70 13.21 4.74
CA GLN A 198 -16.07 13.42 5.20
C GLN A 198 -17.06 13.00 4.11
N PHE A 199 -16.83 13.42 2.87
CA PHE A 199 -17.63 12.98 1.73
C PHE A 199 -17.53 11.47 1.50
N LEU A 200 -16.31 10.90 1.53
CA LEU A 200 -16.04 9.49 1.28
C LEU A 200 -16.68 8.57 2.32
N PHE A 201 -16.81 8.99 3.57
CA PHE A 201 -17.37 8.17 4.62
C PHE A 201 -18.85 8.45 4.90
N LYS A 202 -19.38 9.59 4.44
CA LYS A 202 -20.79 9.96 4.58
C LYS A 202 -21.73 8.85 4.12
N ASN A 203 -22.77 8.59 4.93
CA ASN A 203 -23.78 7.54 4.74
C ASN A 203 -23.20 6.11 4.77
N THR A 204 -22.10 5.91 5.50
CA THR A 204 -21.52 4.59 5.76
C THR A 204 -21.12 4.50 7.25
N PRO A 205 -20.91 3.28 7.79
CA PRO A 205 -20.45 3.12 9.17
C PRO A 205 -19.11 3.81 9.47
N ALA A 206 -18.28 4.09 8.44
CA ALA A 206 -17.04 4.84 8.58
C ALA A 206 -17.24 6.28 9.05
N GLU A 207 -18.42 6.87 8.84
CA GLU A 207 -18.73 8.23 9.28
C GLU A 207 -18.61 8.37 10.80
N ILE A 208 -19.15 7.39 11.54
CA ILE A 208 -19.07 7.35 13.00
C ILE A 208 -17.61 7.16 13.43
N TRP A 209 -16.90 6.21 12.82
CA TRP A 209 -15.49 5.99 13.11
C TRP A 209 -14.64 7.26 12.90
N LEU A 210 -14.90 8.00 11.82
CA LEU A 210 -14.22 9.26 11.53
C LEU A 210 -14.53 10.32 12.59
N GLN A 211 -15.80 10.46 13.00
CA GLN A 211 -16.19 11.39 14.05
C GLN A 211 -15.53 11.06 15.39
N GLU A 212 -15.44 9.78 15.76
CA GLU A 212 -14.74 9.33 16.96
C GLU A 212 -13.24 9.66 16.89
N MET A 213 -12.58 9.39 15.76
CA MET A 213 -11.18 9.79 15.55
C MET A 213 -11.01 11.32 15.63
N MET A 214 -11.87 12.09 14.98
CA MET A 214 -11.84 13.56 14.98
C MET A 214 -12.22 14.18 16.32
N SER A 215 -12.85 13.45 17.23
CA SER A 215 -13.07 13.88 18.61
C SER A 215 -11.78 13.80 19.45
N GLY A 216 -10.77 13.05 18.98
CA GLY A 216 -9.55 12.76 19.70
C GLY A 216 -9.74 11.83 20.90
N ASN A 217 -10.88 11.16 21.01
CA ASN A 217 -11.18 10.22 22.10
C ASN A 217 -10.97 8.75 21.72
N LYS A 218 -10.79 8.47 20.42
CA LYS A 218 -10.49 7.12 19.93
C LYS A 218 -8.98 6.94 19.83
N ASP A 219 -8.51 5.79 20.32
CA ASP A 219 -7.13 5.40 20.18
C ASP A 219 -6.76 5.13 18.70
N PRO A 220 -5.76 5.84 18.11
CA PRO A 220 -5.27 5.53 16.76
C PRO A 220 -4.49 4.21 16.67
N GLY A 221 -3.98 3.72 17.81
CA GLY A 221 -3.15 2.53 17.94
C GLY A 221 -1.68 2.70 17.50
N GLU A 222 -0.90 1.64 17.66
CA GLU A 222 0.54 1.61 17.38
C GLU A 222 0.89 1.53 15.88
N ILE A 223 0.01 0.94 15.07
CA ILE A 223 0.21 0.88 13.61
C ILE A 223 -0.06 2.26 13.02
N PRO A 224 0.81 2.78 12.13
CA PRO A 224 0.66 4.12 11.56
C PRO A 224 -0.76 4.40 11.07
N LEU A 225 -1.32 5.53 11.50
CA LEU A 225 -2.69 5.90 11.17
C LEU A 225 -2.89 6.03 9.65
N SER A 226 -1.87 6.48 8.92
CA SER A 226 -1.88 6.50 7.45
C SER A 226 -2.13 5.12 6.82
N GLN A 227 -1.57 4.04 7.39
CA GLN A 227 -1.82 2.68 6.92
C GLN A 227 -3.27 2.26 7.17
N ASN A 228 -3.81 2.58 8.33
CA ASN A 228 -5.21 2.29 8.68
C ASN A 228 -6.20 3.13 7.85
N LEU A 229 -5.91 4.41 7.62
CA LEU A 229 -6.68 5.27 6.73
C LEU A 229 -6.65 4.75 5.29
N SER A 230 -5.51 4.30 4.77
CA SER A 230 -5.43 3.67 3.45
C SER A 230 -6.30 2.40 3.35
N ASN A 231 -6.38 1.60 4.43
CA ASN A 231 -7.28 0.45 4.50
C ASN A 231 -8.77 0.83 4.47
N LEU A 232 -9.14 1.98 5.02
CA LEU A 232 -10.54 2.44 5.00
C LEU A 232 -10.90 3.17 3.70
N ILE A 233 -10.02 4.06 3.22
CA ILE A 233 -10.20 4.84 2.00
C ILE A 233 -10.41 3.92 0.80
N ARG A 234 -9.63 2.84 0.68
CA ARG A 234 -9.79 1.87 -0.42
C ARG A 234 -11.16 1.19 -0.43
N LEU A 235 -11.73 0.93 0.74
CA LEU A 235 -13.05 0.32 0.85
C LEU A 235 -14.12 1.34 0.47
N ALA A 236 -14.01 2.57 1.00
CA ALA A 236 -14.96 3.64 0.79
C ALA A 236 -15.00 4.14 -0.67
N VAL A 237 -13.84 4.31 -1.31
CA VAL A 237 -13.78 4.79 -2.70
C VAL A 237 -14.41 3.77 -3.65
N ILE A 238 -14.11 2.48 -3.47
CA ILE A 238 -14.69 1.40 -4.29
C ILE A 238 -16.17 1.24 -3.99
N TYR A 239 -16.62 1.41 -2.74
CA TYR A 239 -18.05 1.44 -2.46
C TYR A 239 -18.75 2.61 -3.19
N LYS A 240 -18.18 3.83 -3.18
CA LYS A 240 -18.84 5.01 -3.76
C LYS A 240 -18.75 5.13 -5.28
N TYR A 241 -17.66 4.68 -5.88
CA TYR A 241 -17.39 4.86 -7.31
C TYR A 241 -17.31 3.54 -8.08
N GLY A 242 -17.12 2.41 -7.41
CA GLY A 242 -16.79 1.15 -8.06
C GLY A 242 -15.37 1.17 -8.65
N GLY A 243 -15.13 0.27 -9.59
CA GLY A 243 -13.85 0.17 -10.30
C GLY A 243 -12.86 -0.73 -9.58
N ILE A 244 -11.58 -0.38 -9.65
CA ILE A 244 -10.49 -1.21 -9.16
C ILE A 244 -9.61 -0.41 -8.20
N TYR A 245 -9.41 -0.90 -6.98
CA TYR A 245 -8.38 -0.40 -6.09
C TYR A 245 -7.16 -1.30 -6.14
N ILE A 246 -5.96 -0.70 -6.20
CA ILE A 246 -4.68 -1.41 -6.16
C ILE A 246 -3.71 -0.64 -5.26
N ASP A 247 -2.89 -1.35 -4.47
CA ASP A 247 -1.79 -0.72 -3.71
C ASP A 247 -0.72 -0.17 -4.67
N THR A 248 0.00 0.88 -4.27
CA THR A 248 1.01 1.55 -5.12
C THR A 248 2.26 0.70 -5.39
N ASP A 249 2.39 -0.45 -4.73
CA ASP A 249 3.51 -1.39 -4.83
C ASP A 249 3.10 -2.66 -5.60
N PHE A 250 2.34 -2.50 -6.68
CA PHE A 250 1.84 -3.59 -7.51
C PHE A 250 2.34 -3.49 -8.96
N ILE A 251 3.05 -4.51 -9.44
CA ILE A 251 3.47 -4.60 -10.84
C ILE A 251 2.37 -5.26 -11.66
N PHE A 252 1.91 -4.60 -12.71
CA PHE A 252 0.87 -5.10 -13.61
C PHE A 252 1.48 -5.97 -14.70
N LEU A 253 0.93 -7.18 -14.88
CA LEU A 253 1.42 -8.15 -15.86
C LEU A 253 0.36 -8.52 -16.91
N LYS A 254 -0.92 -8.35 -16.58
CA LYS A 254 -2.03 -8.66 -17.50
C LYS A 254 -3.17 -7.66 -17.32
N SER A 255 -3.95 -7.51 -18.39
CA SER A 255 -5.15 -6.68 -18.38
C SER A 255 -6.17 -7.19 -17.36
N PHE A 256 -6.68 -6.29 -16.53
CA PHE A 256 -7.80 -6.49 -15.61
C PHE A 256 -9.17 -6.39 -16.30
N LYS A 257 -9.21 -6.15 -17.62
CA LYS A 257 -10.47 -6.05 -18.36
C LYS A 257 -11.26 -7.35 -18.23
N GLY A 258 -12.54 -7.23 -17.88
CA GLY A 258 -13.44 -8.36 -17.65
C GLY A 258 -13.43 -8.92 -16.23
N LEU A 259 -12.50 -8.50 -15.35
CA LEU A 259 -12.63 -8.76 -13.93
C LEU A 259 -13.77 -7.92 -13.36
N ARG A 260 -14.59 -8.56 -12.52
CA ARG A 260 -15.72 -7.92 -11.85
C ARG A 260 -15.98 -8.60 -10.52
N ASN A 261 -16.32 -7.83 -9.49
CA ASN A 261 -16.62 -8.30 -8.13
C ASN A 261 -15.65 -9.41 -7.70
N SER A 262 -14.37 -9.09 -7.63
CA SER A 262 -13.30 -10.05 -7.39
C SER A 262 -12.36 -9.55 -6.30
N ILE A 263 -11.92 -10.50 -5.48
CA ILE A 263 -10.92 -10.30 -4.43
C ILE A 263 -9.90 -11.44 -4.47
N GLY A 264 -8.63 -11.16 -4.19
CA GLY A 264 -7.59 -12.19 -4.21
C GLY A 264 -7.45 -12.92 -2.89
N ALA A 265 -7.28 -14.24 -2.96
CA ALA A 265 -6.74 -15.03 -1.86
C ALA A 265 -5.23 -14.79 -1.76
N GLN A 266 -4.75 -14.26 -0.63
CA GLN A 266 -3.32 -14.18 -0.35
C GLN A 266 -2.72 -15.56 -0.09
N SER A 267 -3.44 -16.43 0.62
CA SER A 267 -2.97 -17.79 0.94
C SER A 267 -4.12 -18.79 0.91
N ILE A 268 -3.76 -20.06 0.74
CA ILE A 268 -4.67 -21.19 0.68
C ILE A 268 -4.14 -22.32 1.57
N ASP A 269 -5.05 -23.15 2.06
CA ASP A 269 -4.71 -24.40 2.72
C ASP A 269 -4.18 -25.40 1.69
N ALA A 270 -3.13 -26.13 2.07
CA ALA A 270 -2.42 -27.00 1.14
C ALA A 270 -3.26 -28.20 0.68
N VAL A 271 -4.16 -28.69 1.55
CA VAL A 271 -4.95 -29.91 1.34
C VAL A 271 -6.31 -29.58 0.73
N SER A 272 -7.12 -28.78 1.43
CA SER A 272 -8.48 -28.42 1.01
C SER A 272 -8.53 -27.46 -0.16
N ARG A 273 -7.41 -26.77 -0.45
CA ARG A 273 -7.30 -25.73 -1.49
C ARG A 273 -8.19 -24.50 -1.25
N ASN A 274 -8.88 -24.45 -0.11
CA ASN A 274 -9.65 -23.30 0.31
C ASN A 274 -8.72 -22.14 0.68
N TRP A 275 -9.17 -20.91 0.45
CA TRP A 275 -8.44 -19.74 0.91
C TRP A 275 -8.38 -19.69 2.44
N THR A 276 -7.23 -19.28 2.98
CA THR A 276 -6.99 -19.08 4.42
C THR A 276 -6.85 -17.60 4.78
N ARG A 277 -6.46 -16.79 3.80
CA ARG A 277 -6.38 -15.32 3.93
C ARG A 277 -6.77 -14.70 2.60
N LEU A 278 -7.72 -13.77 2.64
CA LEU A 278 -7.97 -12.80 1.59
C LEU A 278 -7.17 -11.53 1.88
N ASN A 279 -6.95 -10.71 0.86
CA ASN A 279 -6.23 -9.46 1.00
C ASN A 279 -6.93 -8.35 0.19
N ASN A 280 -6.87 -7.13 0.71
CA ASN A 280 -7.52 -5.92 0.18
C ASN A 280 -6.54 -4.98 -0.53
N ALA A 281 -5.33 -5.44 -0.86
CA ALA A 281 -4.39 -4.75 -1.74
C ALA A 281 -4.89 -4.66 -3.18
N VAL A 282 -5.81 -5.56 -3.57
CA VAL A 282 -6.52 -5.50 -4.85
C VAL A 282 -8.01 -5.73 -4.58
N LEU A 283 -8.86 -4.79 -4.99
CA LEU A 283 -10.31 -4.88 -4.88
C LEU A 283 -10.93 -4.50 -6.22
N VAL A 284 -11.72 -5.39 -6.81
CA VAL A 284 -12.44 -5.13 -8.06
C VAL A 284 -13.92 -5.24 -7.76
N PHE A 285 -14.66 -4.14 -7.64
CA PHE A 285 -16.09 -4.23 -7.31
C PHE A 285 -16.91 -3.15 -8.01
N ASP A 286 -18.16 -3.49 -8.28
CA ASP A 286 -19.15 -2.50 -8.70
C ASP A 286 -19.42 -1.48 -7.59
N LYS A 287 -19.84 -0.29 -8.01
CA LYS A 287 -20.37 0.73 -7.10
C LYS A 287 -21.50 0.16 -6.25
N ASN A 288 -21.52 0.54 -4.97
CA ASN A 288 -22.50 0.15 -3.97
C ASN A 288 -22.57 -1.36 -3.68
N HIS A 289 -21.54 -2.15 -4.03
CA HIS A 289 -21.57 -3.59 -3.79
C HIS A 289 -21.78 -3.91 -2.29
N PRO A 290 -22.76 -4.76 -1.90
CA PRO A 290 -23.09 -5.00 -0.49
C PRO A 290 -21.93 -5.53 0.36
N LEU A 291 -21.06 -6.33 -0.24
CA LEU A 291 -19.85 -6.84 0.43
C LEU A 291 -18.89 -5.70 0.84
N MET A 292 -18.77 -4.66 0.01
CA MET A 292 -17.92 -3.50 0.31
C MET A 292 -18.47 -2.73 1.51
N TYR A 293 -19.79 -2.57 1.61
CA TYR A 293 -20.42 -1.99 2.79
C TYR A 293 -20.13 -2.82 4.05
N LYS A 294 -20.16 -4.15 3.97
CA LYS A 294 -19.82 -5.03 5.09
C LYS A 294 -18.35 -4.96 5.50
N PHE A 295 -17.43 -4.72 4.57
CA PHE A 295 -16.05 -4.42 4.94
C PHE A 295 -15.92 -3.10 5.70
N ILE A 296 -16.63 -2.05 5.27
CA ILE A 296 -16.63 -0.74 5.96
C ILE A 296 -17.24 -0.87 7.36
N GLU A 297 -18.34 -1.61 7.48
CA GLU A 297 -19.01 -1.92 8.75
C GLU A 297 -18.06 -2.62 9.72
N GLU A 298 -17.37 -3.68 9.28
CA GLU A 298 -16.40 -4.40 10.11
C GLU A 298 -15.22 -3.52 10.50
N PHE A 299 -14.73 -2.65 9.61
CA PHE A 299 -13.65 -1.71 9.93
C PHE A 299 -14.05 -0.81 11.07
N ALA A 300 -15.20 -0.14 10.94
CA ALA A 300 -15.68 0.82 11.94
C ALA A 300 -15.95 0.14 13.29
N ALA A 301 -16.61 -1.01 13.28
CA ALA A 301 -17.03 -1.71 14.49
C ALA A 301 -15.89 -2.41 15.23
N THR A 302 -14.85 -2.86 14.52
CA THR A 302 -13.79 -3.70 15.10
C THR A 302 -12.40 -3.09 14.99
N PHE A 303 -12.31 -1.80 14.65
CA PHE A 303 -11.04 -1.11 14.49
C PHE A 303 -10.09 -1.38 15.67
N ASP A 304 -8.92 -1.92 15.34
CA ASP A 304 -7.83 -2.12 16.31
C ASP A 304 -6.54 -1.64 15.65
N GLY A 305 -6.16 -0.41 15.98
CA GLY A 305 -4.94 0.20 15.48
C GLY A 305 -3.65 -0.44 16.00
N ASN A 306 -3.73 -1.36 16.97
CA ASN A 306 -2.56 -2.00 17.57
C ASN A 306 -2.18 -3.32 16.88
N LYS A 307 -3.05 -3.86 16.01
CA LYS A 307 -2.84 -5.15 15.36
C LYS A 307 -2.59 -5.01 13.86
N TRP A 308 -1.35 -5.29 13.44
CA TRP A 308 -0.99 -5.28 12.02
C TRP A 308 -1.85 -6.26 11.20
N GLY A 309 -2.40 -5.75 10.09
CA GLY A 309 -3.27 -6.53 9.20
C GLY A 309 -4.72 -6.70 9.69
N HIS A 310 -5.02 -6.40 10.96
CA HIS A 310 -6.35 -6.59 11.54
C HIS A 310 -7.43 -5.82 10.78
N ASN A 311 -7.14 -4.57 10.42
CA ASN A 311 -8.03 -3.66 9.69
C ASN A 311 -7.97 -3.81 8.16
N GLY A 312 -7.20 -4.78 7.64
CA GLY A 312 -6.99 -4.98 6.20
C GLY A 312 -7.23 -6.44 5.80
N PRO A 313 -6.20 -7.24 5.50
CA PRO A 313 -6.36 -8.63 5.06
C PRO A 313 -7.19 -9.51 6.03
N TYR A 314 -7.03 -9.31 7.33
CA TYR A 314 -7.78 -10.09 8.32
C TYR A 314 -9.26 -9.70 8.36
N LEU A 315 -9.56 -8.40 8.25
CA LEU A 315 -10.91 -7.87 8.17
C LEU A 315 -11.68 -8.46 7.00
N VAL A 316 -11.16 -8.35 5.78
CA VAL A 316 -11.89 -8.84 4.59
C VAL A 316 -12.10 -10.35 4.64
N SER A 317 -11.14 -11.09 5.22
CA SER A 317 -11.28 -12.53 5.44
C SER A 317 -12.40 -12.86 6.43
N ARG A 318 -12.47 -12.15 7.58
CA ARG A 318 -13.52 -12.37 8.59
C ARG A 318 -14.90 -12.10 8.02
N VAL A 319 -15.04 -11.03 7.24
CA VAL A 319 -16.33 -10.67 6.63
C VAL A 319 -16.74 -11.72 5.59
N VAL A 320 -15.86 -12.08 4.66
CA VAL A 320 -16.17 -13.10 3.64
C VAL A 320 -16.54 -14.45 4.26
N ALA A 321 -15.80 -14.89 5.29
CA ALA A 321 -16.15 -16.11 6.01
C ALA A 321 -17.55 -16.03 6.68
N ARG A 322 -17.91 -14.87 7.24
CA ARG A 322 -19.18 -14.66 7.97
C ARG A 322 -20.39 -14.61 7.05
N VAL A 323 -20.22 -14.07 5.84
CA VAL A 323 -21.29 -13.97 4.84
C VAL A 323 -21.36 -15.17 3.91
N ALA A 324 -20.43 -16.14 4.04
CA ALA A 324 -20.43 -17.34 3.22
C ALA A 324 -21.78 -18.07 3.32
N GLY A 325 -22.33 -18.47 2.16
CA GLY A 325 -23.62 -19.15 2.07
C GLY A 325 -24.84 -18.22 2.12
N ARG A 326 -24.65 -16.90 2.24
CA ARG A 326 -25.74 -15.92 2.23
C ARG A 326 -25.95 -15.37 0.80
N PRO A 327 -27.08 -15.70 0.13
CA PRO A 327 -27.29 -15.37 -1.28
C PRO A 327 -27.10 -13.89 -1.64
N GLU A 328 -27.45 -12.98 -0.72
CA GLU A 328 -27.34 -11.53 -0.91
C GLU A 328 -25.90 -11.02 -1.03
N TYR A 329 -24.90 -11.81 -0.63
CA TYR A 329 -23.48 -11.46 -0.70
C TYR A 329 -22.68 -12.31 -1.68
N ASN A 330 -23.30 -13.27 -2.40
CA ASN A 330 -22.58 -14.27 -3.20
C ASN A 330 -22.12 -13.77 -4.59
N ASN A 331 -22.43 -12.53 -4.98
CA ASN A 331 -22.07 -11.98 -6.29
C ASN A 331 -20.60 -11.52 -6.35
N PHE A 332 -19.65 -12.40 -6.01
CA PHE A 332 -18.22 -12.12 -6.14
C PHE A 332 -17.41 -13.40 -6.32
N THR A 333 -16.19 -13.26 -6.84
CA THR A 333 -15.24 -14.35 -7.04
C THR A 333 -14.01 -14.15 -6.15
N VAL A 334 -13.59 -15.22 -5.48
CA VAL A 334 -12.26 -15.26 -4.86
C VAL A 334 -11.27 -15.80 -5.88
N LEU A 335 -10.35 -14.96 -6.34
CA LEU A 335 -9.28 -15.35 -7.25
C LEU A 335 -8.16 -16.06 -6.50
N PRO A 336 -7.50 -17.07 -7.10
CA PRO A 336 -6.43 -17.82 -6.44
C PRO A 336 -5.19 -16.93 -6.18
N PRO A 337 -4.28 -17.33 -5.27
CA PRO A 337 -3.08 -16.54 -4.98
C PRO A 337 -2.25 -16.18 -6.20
N LYS A 338 -2.16 -17.07 -7.20
CA LYS A 338 -1.46 -16.79 -8.45
C LYS A 338 -1.97 -15.56 -9.20
N ALA A 339 -3.20 -15.10 -8.98
CA ALA A 339 -3.75 -13.94 -9.67
C ALA A 339 -3.02 -12.64 -9.29
N PHE A 340 -2.80 -12.40 -7.99
CA PHE A 340 -2.27 -11.13 -7.47
C PHE A 340 -1.11 -11.28 -6.46
N TYR A 341 -1.00 -12.46 -5.85
CA TYR A 341 -0.05 -12.79 -4.77
C TYR A 341 0.77 -14.05 -5.12
N PRO A 342 1.49 -14.08 -6.27
CA PRO A 342 2.21 -15.27 -6.73
C PRO A 342 3.46 -15.62 -5.90
N VAL A 343 3.75 -14.83 -4.86
CA VAL A 343 4.81 -15.02 -3.87
C VAL A 343 4.37 -14.44 -2.53
N ASP A 344 4.62 -15.17 -1.46
CA ASP A 344 4.35 -14.72 -0.10
C ASP A 344 5.30 -13.58 0.33
N TRP A 345 4.81 -12.70 1.19
CA TRP A 345 5.55 -11.57 1.73
C TRP A 345 6.88 -11.95 2.39
N ASN A 346 7.00 -13.15 2.96
CA ASN A 346 8.24 -13.65 3.59
C ASN A 346 9.24 -14.25 2.58
N ARG A 347 8.85 -14.40 1.31
CA ARG A 347 9.68 -14.96 0.22
C ARG A 347 9.96 -13.96 -0.89
N ILE A 348 9.36 -12.77 -0.83
CA ILE A 348 9.46 -11.74 -1.86
C ILE A 348 10.92 -11.34 -2.16
N GLY A 349 11.80 -11.34 -1.14
CA GLY A 349 13.21 -10.99 -1.33
C GLY A 349 13.94 -11.85 -2.37
N GLY A 350 13.51 -13.09 -2.60
CA GLY A 350 14.08 -13.94 -3.65
C GLY A 350 13.85 -13.43 -5.07
N PHE A 351 12.85 -12.57 -5.30
CA PHE A 351 12.58 -12.00 -6.63
C PHE A 351 13.53 -10.85 -6.99
N PHE A 352 14.21 -10.28 -6.00
CA PHE A 352 15.08 -9.12 -6.17
C PHE A 352 16.55 -9.51 -6.38
N LYS A 353 16.92 -10.75 -6.09
CA LYS A 353 18.31 -11.23 -6.13
C LYS A 353 18.69 -11.78 -7.51
N LYS A 354 19.93 -11.52 -7.92
CA LYS A 354 20.54 -12.12 -9.10
C LYS A 354 20.75 -13.62 -8.90
N PRO A 355 20.65 -14.43 -9.95
CA PRO A 355 20.98 -15.85 -9.85
C PRO A 355 22.49 -16.05 -9.64
N GLU A 356 22.86 -16.85 -8.66
CA GLU A 356 24.27 -17.15 -8.33
C GLU A 356 24.86 -18.28 -9.22
N ASP A 357 24.01 -19.13 -9.79
CA ASP A 357 24.41 -20.27 -10.60
C ASP A 357 23.44 -20.57 -11.76
N GLN A 358 23.73 -21.61 -12.55
CA GLN A 358 22.92 -22.03 -13.69
C GLN A 358 21.54 -22.57 -13.28
N ALA A 359 21.41 -23.18 -12.10
CA ALA A 359 20.13 -23.68 -11.60
C ALA A 359 19.21 -22.52 -11.19
N ALA A 360 19.74 -21.54 -10.46
CA ALA A 360 19.06 -20.29 -10.12
C ALA A 360 18.66 -19.52 -11.38
N SER A 361 19.53 -19.46 -12.39
CA SER A 361 19.22 -18.82 -13.68
C SER A 361 18.05 -19.50 -14.41
N ARG A 362 18.00 -20.85 -14.39
CA ARG A 362 16.85 -21.60 -14.92
C ARG A 362 15.59 -21.34 -14.12
N TRP A 363 15.69 -21.23 -12.80
CA TRP A 363 14.57 -20.90 -11.92
C TRP A 363 14.00 -19.51 -12.24
N VAL A 364 14.84 -18.48 -12.41
CA VAL A 364 14.39 -17.13 -12.80
C VAL A 364 13.60 -17.18 -14.11
N LYS A 365 14.15 -17.83 -15.15
CA LYS A 365 13.47 -17.97 -16.46
C LYS A 365 12.13 -18.70 -16.34
N ALA A 366 12.09 -19.81 -15.61
CA ALA A 366 10.86 -20.56 -15.37
C ALA A 366 9.83 -19.73 -14.58
N LYS A 367 10.28 -18.91 -13.63
CA LYS A 367 9.41 -18.06 -12.83
C LYS A 367 8.82 -16.92 -13.66
N LEU A 368 9.61 -16.26 -14.49
CA LEU A 368 9.13 -15.24 -15.43
C LEU A 368 8.08 -15.82 -16.39
N LEU A 369 8.33 -17.00 -16.95
CA LEU A 369 7.37 -17.70 -17.81
C LEU A 369 6.07 -18.08 -17.08
N GLN A 370 6.16 -18.48 -15.80
CA GLN A 370 4.98 -18.73 -14.98
C GLN A 370 4.17 -17.45 -14.75
N LEU A 371 4.86 -16.34 -14.48
CA LEU A 371 4.22 -15.05 -14.19
C LEU A 371 3.52 -14.47 -15.43
N SER A 372 4.08 -14.65 -16.63
CA SER A 372 3.46 -14.15 -17.87
C SER A 372 2.17 -14.86 -18.29
N GLY A 373 1.82 -16.00 -17.67
CA GLY A 373 0.61 -16.77 -17.99
C GLY A 373 -0.68 -16.26 -17.34
N GLU A 374 -0.98 -16.77 -16.14
CA GLU A 374 -2.27 -16.55 -15.46
C GLU A 374 -2.24 -15.41 -14.42
N THR A 375 -1.09 -14.78 -14.21
CA THR A 375 -0.92 -13.76 -13.18
C THR A 375 -1.36 -12.40 -13.71
N TYR A 376 -2.25 -11.71 -12.99
CA TYR A 376 -2.64 -10.33 -13.32
C TYR A 376 -1.59 -9.32 -12.89
N GLY A 377 -0.94 -9.61 -11.76
CA GLY A 377 0.21 -8.85 -11.33
C GLY A 377 0.84 -9.37 -10.05
N LEU A 378 1.82 -8.62 -9.57
CA LEU A 378 2.66 -8.97 -8.43
C LEU A 378 2.59 -7.86 -7.38
N HIS A 379 2.01 -8.18 -6.23
CA HIS A 379 2.14 -7.34 -5.04
C HIS A 379 3.55 -7.46 -4.45
N LEU A 380 4.23 -6.32 -4.25
CA LEU A 380 5.64 -6.27 -3.84
C LEU A 380 5.83 -6.27 -2.32
N TRP A 381 4.76 -6.14 -1.53
CA TRP A 381 4.84 -6.12 -0.08
C TRP A 381 5.85 -5.07 0.42
N ASN A 382 5.69 -3.79 0.06
CA ASN A 382 6.74 -2.76 0.19
C ASN A 382 7.32 -2.67 1.59
N LYS A 383 6.54 -2.93 2.65
CA LYS A 383 7.06 -3.04 4.03
C LYS A 383 8.23 -4.02 4.17
N GLN A 384 8.24 -5.09 3.38
CA GLN A 384 9.28 -6.12 3.33
C GLN A 384 10.32 -5.88 2.23
N SER A 385 9.90 -5.33 1.09
CA SER A 385 10.78 -5.23 -0.07
C SER A 385 11.45 -3.87 -0.23
N CYS A 386 10.98 -2.78 0.38
CA CYS A 386 11.39 -1.41 0.08
C CYS A 386 12.90 -1.17 0.11
N ARG A 387 13.62 -1.85 1.04
CA ARG A 387 15.08 -1.74 1.20
C ARG A 387 15.89 -2.72 0.34
N ILE A 388 15.24 -3.62 -0.38
CA ILE A 388 15.92 -4.62 -1.20
C ILE A 388 16.17 -4.02 -2.59
N ARG A 389 17.44 -3.87 -2.97
CA ARG A 389 17.83 -3.44 -4.33
C ARG A 389 17.42 -4.49 -5.35
N ILE A 390 16.99 -4.04 -6.53
CA ILE A 390 16.70 -4.92 -7.65
C ILE A 390 18.03 -5.22 -8.34
N GLU A 391 18.50 -6.45 -8.21
CA GLU A 391 19.75 -6.87 -8.83
C GLU A 391 19.50 -7.27 -10.30
N GLU A 392 20.47 -6.99 -11.16
CA GLU A 392 20.42 -7.34 -12.58
C GLU A 392 20.25 -8.86 -12.76
N GLY A 393 19.39 -9.26 -13.71
CA GLY A 393 19.07 -10.66 -13.97
C GLY A 393 18.14 -11.33 -12.95
N SER A 394 17.68 -10.61 -11.93
CA SER A 394 16.63 -11.07 -11.01
C SER A 394 15.26 -11.19 -11.70
N VAL A 395 14.28 -11.80 -11.01
CA VAL A 395 12.90 -11.85 -11.49
C VAL A 395 12.35 -10.43 -11.64
N MET A 396 12.58 -9.55 -10.67
CA MET A 396 12.13 -8.16 -10.73
C MET A 396 12.77 -7.38 -11.88
N ALA A 397 14.06 -7.59 -12.16
CA ALA A 397 14.73 -6.99 -13.30
C ALA A 397 14.08 -7.40 -14.63
N GLY A 398 13.76 -8.70 -14.78
CA GLY A 398 13.03 -9.19 -15.95
C GLY A 398 11.63 -8.57 -16.08
N LEU A 399 10.86 -8.54 -15.00
CA LEU A 399 9.51 -7.95 -15.02
C LEU A 399 9.53 -6.47 -15.40
N ILE A 400 10.45 -5.70 -14.84
CA ILE A 400 10.62 -4.27 -15.18
C ILE A 400 11.01 -4.12 -16.65
N SER A 401 12.00 -4.89 -17.13
CA SER A 401 12.42 -4.83 -18.53
C SER A 401 11.26 -5.09 -19.50
N ASP A 402 10.33 -5.98 -19.15
CA ASP A 402 9.22 -6.37 -20.02
C ASP A 402 8.02 -5.41 -19.95
N HIS A 403 7.79 -4.79 -18.78
CA HIS A 403 6.57 -4.04 -18.48
C HIS A 403 6.76 -2.53 -18.32
N CYS A 404 7.99 -2.06 -18.34
CA CYS A 404 8.28 -0.64 -18.35
C CYS A 404 7.89 -0.01 -19.69
N VAL A 405 7.20 1.13 -19.65
CA VAL A 405 6.82 1.94 -20.81
C VAL A 405 7.71 3.15 -20.95
N ILE A 406 7.79 4.00 -19.91
CA ILE A 406 8.61 5.22 -19.94
C ILE A 406 9.62 5.32 -18.80
N CYS A 407 9.61 4.38 -17.86
CA CYS A 407 10.59 4.36 -16.79
C CYS A 407 12.01 4.09 -17.32
N GLU A 408 12.98 4.65 -16.61
CA GLU A 408 14.38 4.26 -16.74
C GLU A 408 14.80 3.67 -15.41
N TYR A 409 15.20 2.39 -15.42
CA TYR A 409 15.75 1.75 -14.24
C TYR A 409 17.23 1.47 -14.45
N ASP A 410 18.06 2.28 -13.79
CA ASP A 410 19.49 2.07 -13.75
C ASP A 410 19.83 1.07 -12.63
N TYR A 411 20.31 -0.10 -13.01
CA TYR A 411 20.73 -1.16 -12.08
C TYR A 411 21.99 -0.81 -11.29
N SER A 412 22.64 0.32 -11.58
CA SER A 412 23.85 0.79 -10.87
C SER A 412 23.53 1.52 -9.55
N SER A 413 22.30 2.04 -9.38
CA SER A 413 21.83 2.81 -8.21
C SER A 413 21.51 1.90 -7.01
#